data_AF-A0A091C0N5-F1
#
_entry.id   AF-A0A091C0N5-F1
#
_cell.length_a   1.000
_cell.length_b   1.000
_cell.length_c   1.000
_cell.angle_alpha   90.00
_cell.angle_beta   90.00
_cell.angle_gamma   90.00
#
_symmetry.space_group_name_H-M   'P 1'
#
loop_
_entity.id
_entity.type
_entity.pdbx_description
1 polymer ?
#
loop_
_entity_poly.entity_id
_entity_poly.type
_entity_poly.pdbx_seq_one_letter_code
_entity_poly.pdbx_strand_id
1 'polypeptide(L)'
;MIKDFFQKNKYYMIASFFIPAIIMAIIYLTIGIYPGSERTLLASDAFSQFSNFHASFRNALFGEQSFLYTWNASLGLNYLSLISYYLGGFFTPLVLFFPNQLMPDALYFLTLVKIGSAGLSFWFYAKHIFHISKKSHITLAICYALMSFITAQSELIMWLDAYVYLPLIIWGIDRIIQKGKPKLLFISYFMLFFTSFYLGFMVGVFSVLYFFVQLFRNWQENKKRILPYFVTSFLAGGASMIIILPALLDLRSNGEELTQITNLKTDATGPLDFFIKNMIGVYDTTKYGSIPFIYIGLLPLAFFVFYFIIKEIPWKEKLLYALLIALLLGSFYFVPLNLFWHGMHAPNMFLFRYAFFLSFTIIMLAGFGWEKLNPANEKRLLFSFVF
;
A
#
# COMPACT_ATOMS: atom_id res chain seq x y z
N MET A 1 30.05 -8.61 1.91
CA MET A 1 28.86 -8.36 2.77
C MET A 1 27.56 -8.18 1.99
N ILE A 2 27.41 -7.15 1.13
CA ILE A 2 26.19 -6.97 0.31
C ILE A 2 26.07 -8.07 -0.76
N LYS A 3 27.13 -8.34 -1.53
CA LYS A 3 27.16 -9.40 -2.55
C LYS A 3 26.76 -10.76 -1.99
N ASP A 4 27.28 -11.11 -0.80
CA ASP A 4 26.96 -12.39 -0.12
C ASP A 4 25.50 -12.46 0.32
N PHE A 5 24.90 -11.34 0.75
CA PHE A 5 23.49 -11.27 1.09
C PHE A 5 22.62 -11.58 -0.14
N PHE A 6 22.92 -10.95 -1.28
CA PHE A 6 22.19 -11.22 -2.52
C PHE A 6 22.38 -12.66 -2.97
N GLN A 7 23.62 -13.19 -2.97
CA GLN A 7 23.87 -14.57 -3.37
C GLN A 7 23.10 -15.60 -2.52
N LYS A 8 23.03 -15.39 -1.19
CA LYS A 8 22.32 -16.29 -0.27
C LYS A 8 20.80 -16.19 -0.33
N ASN A 9 20.25 -15.09 -0.84
CA ASN A 9 18.81 -14.84 -0.86
C ASN A 9 18.20 -14.67 -2.25
N LYS A 10 19.00 -14.70 -3.34
CA LYS A 10 18.56 -14.41 -4.71
C LYS A 10 17.28 -15.15 -5.12
N TYR A 11 17.20 -16.46 -4.84
CA TYR A 11 16.04 -17.26 -5.23
C TYR A 11 14.78 -16.85 -4.47
N TYR A 12 14.91 -16.47 -3.20
CA TYR A 12 13.78 -16.02 -2.39
C TYR A 12 13.30 -14.64 -2.82
N MET A 13 14.22 -13.75 -3.19
CA MET A 13 13.90 -12.44 -3.75
C MET A 13 13.19 -12.57 -5.10
N ILE A 14 13.74 -13.36 -6.01
CA ILE A 14 13.13 -13.67 -7.31
C ILE A 14 11.74 -14.27 -7.10
N ALA A 15 11.59 -15.26 -6.22
CA ALA A 15 10.30 -15.85 -5.91
C ALA A 15 9.29 -14.83 -5.35
N SER A 16 9.70 -13.96 -4.42
CA SER A 16 8.81 -12.94 -3.83
C SER A 16 8.33 -11.89 -4.83
N PHE A 17 9.07 -11.67 -5.93
CA PHE A 17 8.68 -10.78 -7.02
C PHE A 17 7.83 -11.51 -8.07
N PHE A 18 8.36 -12.61 -8.62
CA PHE A 18 7.76 -13.26 -9.78
C PHE A 18 6.53 -14.10 -9.46
N ILE A 19 6.45 -14.75 -8.28
CA ILE A 19 5.27 -15.56 -7.96
C ILE A 19 3.98 -14.71 -7.95
N PRO A 20 3.88 -13.59 -7.21
CA PRO A 20 2.66 -12.79 -7.24
C PRO A 20 2.41 -12.15 -8.61
N ALA A 21 3.45 -11.71 -9.33
CA ALA A 21 3.29 -11.16 -10.67
C ALA A 21 2.75 -12.21 -11.67
N ILE A 22 3.26 -13.45 -11.62
CA ILE A 22 2.80 -14.55 -12.48
C ILE A 22 1.37 -14.96 -12.11
N ILE A 23 1.04 -15.06 -10.82
CA ILE A 23 -0.34 -15.35 -10.39
C ILE A 23 -1.30 -14.29 -10.93
N MET A 24 -0.96 -13.00 -10.80
CA MET A 24 -1.80 -11.93 -11.34
C MET A 24 -1.91 -11.99 -12.87
N ALA A 25 -0.81 -12.27 -13.57
CA ALA A 25 -0.83 -12.46 -15.02
C ALA A 25 -1.71 -13.63 -15.46
N ILE A 26 -1.69 -14.75 -14.72
CA ILE A 26 -2.58 -15.90 -14.95
C ILE A 26 -4.04 -15.50 -14.70
N ILE A 27 -4.33 -14.77 -13.61
CA ILE A 27 -5.68 -14.27 -13.34
C ILE A 27 -6.17 -13.40 -14.50
N TYR A 28 -5.36 -12.45 -14.97
CA TYR A 28 -5.69 -11.63 -16.13
C TYR A 28 -5.92 -12.47 -17.39
N LEU A 29 -5.06 -13.45 -17.65
CA LEU A 29 -5.21 -14.37 -18.79
C LEU A 29 -6.56 -15.10 -18.74
N THR A 30 -6.99 -15.57 -17.56
CA THR A 30 -8.27 -16.28 -17.41
C THR A 30 -9.51 -15.43 -17.72
N ILE A 31 -9.39 -14.10 -17.65
CA ILE A 31 -10.46 -13.15 -17.98
C ILE A 31 -10.26 -12.47 -19.36
N GLY A 32 -9.31 -12.98 -20.15
CA GLY A 32 -9.02 -12.52 -21.51
C GLY A 32 -8.16 -11.24 -21.59
N ILE A 33 -7.47 -10.88 -20.50
CA ILE A 33 -6.56 -9.72 -20.46
C ILE A 33 -5.12 -10.22 -20.59
N TYR A 34 -4.49 -9.92 -21.72
CA TYR A 34 -3.07 -10.18 -21.99
C TYR A 34 -2.54 -9.18 -23.03
N PRO A 35 -1.20 -9.03 -23.17
CA PRO A 35 -0.64 -8.09 -24.15
C PRO A 35 -1.16 -8.36 -25.56
N GLY A 36 -1.70 -7.33 -26.22
CA GLY A 36 -2.30 -7.42 -27.56
C GLY A 36 -3.70 -8.04 -27.63
N SER A 37 -4.35 -8.32 -26.48
CA SER A 37 -5.76 -8.75 -26.45
C SER A 37 -6.73 -7.59 -26.68
N GLU A 38 -7.97 -7.89 -27.09
CA GLU A 38 -9.03 -6.88 -27.23
C GLU A 38 -9.47 -6.29 -25.88
N ARG A 39 -9.32 -7.06 -24.79
CA ARG A 39 -9.71 -6.65 -23.45
C ARG A 39 -8.50 -6.19 -22.65
N THR A 40 -8.50 -4.95 -22.22
CA THR A 40 -7.38 -4.37 -21.47
C THR A 40 -7.67 -4.29 -19.97
N LEU A 41 -6.63 -4.02 -19.17
CA LEU A 41 -6.76 -3.66 -17.74
C LEU A 41 -7.45 -2.31 -17.54
N LEU A 42 -7.58 -1.51 -18.59
CA LEU A 42 -8.06 -0.14 -18.51
C LEU A 42 -9.57 -0.14 -18.33
N ALA A 43 -10.01 0.08 -17.10
CA ALA A 43 -11.39 0.32 -16.75
C ALA A 43 -11.54 1.65 -16.01
N SER A 44 -12.73 2.24 -16.09
CA SER A 44 -13.03 3.56 -15.52
C SER A 44 -12.01 4.63 -15.97
N ASP A 45 -11.43 5.38 -15.03
CA ASP A 45 -10.43 6.43 -15.27
C ASP A 45 -9.15 5.90 -15.94
N ALA A 46 -8.83 4.62 -15.78
CA ALA A 46 -7.66 4.06 -16.45
C ALA A 46 -7.80 4.07 -17.98
N PHE A 47 -9.04 3.91 -18.47
CA PHE A 47 -9.37 3.95 -19.89
C PHE A 47 -9.37 5.37 -20.44
N SER A 48 -10.06 6.29 -19.78
CA SER A 48 -10.24 7.66 -20.28
C SER A 48 -9.03 8.57 -20.01
N GLN A 49 -8.28 8.32 -18.93
CA GLN A 49 -7.24 9.24 -18.45
C GLN A 49 -5.86 8.60 -18.39
N PHE A 50 -5.66 7.49 -17.65
CA PHE A 50 -4.30 7.04 -17.30
C PHE A 50 -3.48 6.65 -18.51
N SER A 51 -4.06 5.97 -19.51
CA SER A 51 -3.35 5.66 -20.76
C SER A 51 -2.85 6.92 -21.47
N ASN A 52 -3.70 7.94 -21.57
CA ASN A 52 -3.37 9.22 -22.20
C ASN A 52 -2.29 9.97 -21.40
N PHE A 53 -2.38 9.95 -20.07
CA PHE A 53 -1.37 10.58 -19.20
C PHE A 53 0.00 9.90 -19.34
N HIS A 54 0.05 8.58 -19.44
CA HIS A 54 1.31 7.85 -19.63
C HIS A 54 1.90 8.05 -21.04
N ALA A 55 1.06 8.11 -22.09
CA ALA A 55 1.49 8.49 -23.44
C ALA A 55 2.08 9.92 -23.45
N SER A 56 1.38 10.85 -22.79
CA SER A 56 1.85 12.23 -22.59
C SER A 56 3.19 12.24 -21.85
N PHE A 57 3.35 11.46 -20.78
CA PHE A 57 4.61 11.38 -20.04
C PHE A 57 5.76 10.89 -20.91
N ARG A 58 5.51 9.89 -21.76
CA ARG A 58 6.46 9.42 -22.74
C ARG A 58 6.89 10.52 -23.70
N ASN A 59 5.95 11.29 -24.25
CA ASN A 59 6.26 12.41 -25.16
C ASN A 59 7.12 13.48 -24.46
N ALA A 60 6.86 13.76 -23.17
CA ALA A 60 7.69 14.68 -22.38
C ALA A 60 9.13 14.16 -22.23
N LEU A 61 9.31 12.86 -22.01
CA LEU A 61 10.64 12.24 -21.92
C LEU A 61 11.41 12.28 -23.26
N PHE A 62 10.72 12.24 -24.40
CA PHE A 62 11.34 12.44 -25.72
C PHE A 62 11.57 13.93 -26.07
N GLY A 63 11.20 14.86 -25.20
CA GLY A 63 11.35 16.29 -25.43
C GLY A 63 10.29 16.90 -26.36
N GLU A 64 9.21 16.16 -26.66
CA GLU A 64 8.11 16.62 -27.52
C GLU A 64 7.15 17.57 -26.78
N GLN A 65 7.23 17.61 -25.44
CA GLN A 65 6.53 18.60 -24.61
C GLN A 65 7.28 18.87 -23.29
N SER A 66 6.85 19.91 -22.56
CA SER A 66 7.46 20.31 -21.29
C SER A 66 6.96 19.48 -20.10
N PHE A 67 7.82 19.28 -19.11
CA PHE A 67 7.47 18.69 -17.81
C PHE A 67 6.71 19.65 -16.89
N LEU A 68 6.72 20.94 -17.19
CA LEU A 68 6.10 21.98 -16.35
C LEU A 68 4.69 22.34 -16.82
N TYR A 69 4.46 22.38 -18.12
CA TYR A 69 3.20 22.82 -18.72
C TYR A 69 2.92 22.08 -20.01
N THR A 70 1.67 21.69 -20.23
CA THR A 70 1.24 21.05 -21.47
C THR A 70 0.14 21.85 -22.13
N TRP A 71 0.24 22.07 -23.44
CA TRP A 71 -0.80 22.68 -24.28
C TRP A 71 -1.80 21.64 -24.79
N ASN A 72 -1.52 20.35 -24.58
CA ASN A 72 -2.34 19.26 -25.09
C ASN A 72 -3.55 18.93 -24.20
N ALA A 73 -3.89 19.82 -23.25
CA ALA A 73 -4.97 19.67 -22.30
C ALA A 73 -5.89 20.91 -22.35
N SER A 74 -6.81 20.95 -23.31
CA SER A 74 -7.74 22.07 -23.52
C SER A 74 -7.03 23.43 -23.70
N LEU A 75 -7.14 24.35 -22.73
CA LEU A 75 -6.45 25.65 -22.73
C LEU A 75 -5.02 25.58 -22.16
N GLY A 76 -4.57 24.38 -21.86
CA GLY A 76 -3.30 24.06 -21.24
C GLY A 76 -3.42 23.83 -19.73
N LEU A 77 -2.47 23.07 -19.19
CA LEU A 77 -2.50 22.57 -17.81
C LEU A 77 -1.09 22.59 -17.20
N ASN A 78 -1.02 22.86 -15.89
CA ASN A 78 0.17 22.59 -15.07
C ASN A 78 0.50 21.10 -15.08
N TYR A 79 1.45 20.71 -15.91
CA TYR A 79 1.78 19.31 -16.14
C TYR A 79 2.53 18.70 -14.97
N LEU A 80 3.29 19.50 -14.22
CA LEU A 80 3.97 19.05 -13.00
C LEU A 80 2.98 18.64 -11.91
N SER A 81 1.89 19.41 -11.76
CA SER A 81 0.76 19.04 -10.87
C SER A 81 0.13 17.73 -11.30
N LEU A 82 -0.17 17.55 -12.59
CA LEU A 82 -0.71 16.29 -13.10
C LEU A 82 0.24 15.11 -12.85
N ILE A 83 1.54 15.29 -13.10
CA ILE A 83 2.55 14.26 -12.84
C ILE A 83 2.56 13.87 -11.37
N SER A 84 2.55 14.85 -10.46
CA SER A 84 2.62 14.62 -9.02
C SER A 84 1.54 13.66 -8.52
N TYR A 85 0.34 13.71 -9.11
CA TYR A 85 -0.79 12.92 -8.69
C TYR A 85 -0.91 11.61 -9.46
N TYR A 86 -0.77 11.64 -10.79
CA TYR A 86 -1.09 10.50 -11.66
C TYR A 86 0.13 9.71 -12.15
N LEU A 87 1.33 10.31 -12.22
CA LEU A 87 2.47 9.78 -12.98
C LEU A 87 3.80 9.73 -12.21
N GLY A 88 3.87 10.24 -10.98
CA GLY A 88 5.13 10.42 -10.25
C GLY A 88 5.92 9.14 -9.94
N GLY A 89 5.34 7.96 -10.18
CA GLY A 89 5.92 6.65 -9.92
C GLY A 89 7.34 6.42 -10.47
N PHE A 90 8.20 5.75 -9.70
CA PHE A 90 9.53 5.32 -10.14
C PHE A 90 9.47 4.37 -11.34
N PHE A 91 8.34 3.66 -11.48
CA PHE A 91 8.09 2.75 -12.59
C PHE A 91 7.54 3.47 -13.83
N THR A 92 7.01 4.69 -13.72
CA THR A 92 6.40 5.40 -14.85
C THR A 92 7.36 5.60 -16.03
N PRO A 93 8.64 5.96 -15.84
CA PRO A 93 9.58 6.11 -16.97
C PRO A 93 9.77 4.85 -17.84
N LEU A 94 9.38 3.66 -17.36
CA LEU A 94 9.44 2.43 -18.15
C LEU A 94 8.48 2.46 -19.37
N VAL A 95 7.54 3.40 -19.45
CA VAL A 95 6.74 3.64 -20.66
C VAL A 95 7.58 3.96 -21.90
N LEU A 96 8.84 4.39 -21.71
CA LEU A 96 9.79 4.63 -22.81
C LEU A 96 10.02 3.41 -23.69
N PHE A 97 9.91 2.20 -23.13
CA PHE A 97 10.12 0.95 -23.85
C PHE A 97 8.94 0.55 -24.74
N PHE A 98 7.84 1.30 -24.71
CA PHE A 98 6.63 1.01 -25.44
C PHE A 98 6.25 2.19 -26.34
N PRO A 99 5.81 1.97 -27.59
CA PRO A 99 5.23 3.02 -28.40
C PRO A 99 3.86 3.45 -27.83
N ASN A 100 3.41 4.68 -28.11
CA ASN A 100 2.15 5.20 -27.57
C ASN A 100 0.94 4.33 -27.91
N GLN A 101 0.95 3.67 -29.07
CA GLN A 101 -0.12 2.76 -29.51
C GLN A 101 -0.26 1.53 -28.61
N LEU A 102 0.80 1.15 -27.88
CA LEU A 102 0.83 0.01 -26.97
C LEU A 102 0.78 0.44 -25.49
N MET A 103 0.32 1.66 -25.18
CA MET A 103 0.18 2.11 -23.79
C MET A 103 -0.70 1.20 -22.91
N PRO A 104 -1.82 0.63 -23.39
CA PRO A 104 -2.57 -0.35 -22.59
C PRO A 104 -1.72 -1.55 -22.15
N ASP A 105 -0.88 -2.08 -23.05
CA ASP A 105 0.05 -3.17 -22.76
C ASP A 105 1.19 -2.73 -21.84
N ALA A 106 1.67 -1.49 -21.99
CA ALA A 106 2.64 -0.90 -21.08
C ALA A 106 2.08 -0.85 -19.65
N LEU A 107 0.84 -0.35 -19.49
CA LEU A 107 0.18 -0.28 -18.18
C LEU A 107 -0.06 -1.67 -17.58
N TYR A 108 -0.42 -2.66 -18.39
CA TYR A 108 -0.48 -4.06 -17.96
C TYR A 108 0.87 -4.51 -17.37
N PHE A 109 1.98 -4.29 -18.09
CA PHE A 109 3.31 -4.68 -17.64
C PHE A 109 3.73 -3.94 -16.35
N LEU A 110 3.50 -2.64 -16.29
CA LEU A 110 3.84 -1.83 -15.11
C LEU A 110 3.05 -2.25 -13.88
N THR A 111 1.76 -2.58 -14.03
CA THR A 111 0.96 -3.12 -12.94
C THR A 111 1.56 -4.40 -12.38
N LEU A 112 1.95 -5.36 -13.23
CA LEU A 112 2.60 -6.61 -12.79
C LEU A 112 3.94 -6.35 -12.09
N VAL A 113 4.76 -5.42 -12.61
CA VAL A 113 6.04 -5.05 -12.00
C VAL A 113 5.82 -4.39 -10.63
N LYS A 114 4.83 -3.53 -10.48
CA LYS A 114 4.51 -2.89 -9.19
C LYS A 114 4.00 -3.91 -8.17
N ILE A 115 3.14 -4.85 -8.58
CA ILE A 115 2.67 -5.96 -7.73
C ILE A 115 3.85 -6.84 -7.27
N GLY A 116 4.73 -7.24 -8.19
CA GLY A 116 5.94 -7.99 -7.85
C GLY A 116 6.87 -7.22 -6.92
N SER A 117 7.02 -5.90 -7.14
CA SER A 117 7.83 -5.02 -6.29
C SER A 117 7.26 -4.89 -4.87
N ALA A 118 5.93 -4.86 -4.73
CA ALA A 118 5.26 -4.87 -3.43
C ALA A 118 5.55 -6.17 -2.67
N GLY A 119 5.51 -7.32 -3.36
CA GLY A 119 5.90 -8.61 -2.81
C GLY A 119 7.36 -8.63 -2.36
N LEU A 120 8.28 -8.17 -3.21
CA LEU A 120 9.70 -8.08 -2.86
C LEU A 120 9.96 -7.15 -1.68
N SER A 121 9.29 -6.00 -1.63
CA SER A 121 9.36 -5.04 -0.53
C SER A 121 8.92 -5.68 0.80
N PHE A 122 7.78 -6.38 0.79
CA PHE A 122 7.30 -7.08 1.97
C PHE A 122 8.23 -8.22 2.37
N TRP A 123 8.84 -8.94 1.42
CA TRP A 123 9.83 -9.96 1.72
C TRP A 123 11.06 -9.35 2.43
N PHE A 124 11.55 -8.18 1.99
CA PHE A 124 12.64 -7.47 2.67
C PHE A 124 12.26 -7.10 4.11
N TYR A 125 11.05 -6.58 4.31
CA TYR A 125 10.51 -6.32 5.65
C TYR A 125 10.46 -7.61 6.49
N ALA A 126 9.75 -8.63 6.02
CA ALA A 126 9.53 -9.90 6.71
C ALA A 126 10.84 -10.60 7.10
N LYS A 127 11.82 -10.61 6.19
CA LYS A 127 13.15 -11.19 6.38
C LYS A 127 13.90 -10.60 7.58
N HIS A 128 13.72 -9.31 7.84
CA HIS A 128 14.44 -8.58 8.88
C HIS A 128 13.68 -8.43 10.18
N ILE A 129 12.37 -8.66 10.17
CA ILE A 129 11.49 -8.49 11.32
C ILE A 129 11.09 -9.84 11.94
N PHE A 130 10.81 -10.86 11.14
CA PHE A 130 10.30 -12.14 11.63
C PHE A 130 11.36 -13.24 11.62
N HIS A 131 11.48 -13.98 12.74
CA HIS A 131 12.35 -15.14 12.86
C HIS A 131 11.69 -16.44 12.39
N ILE A 132 11.18 -16.43 11.16
CA ILE A 132 10.53 -17.58 10.50
C ILE A 132 11.38 -18.11 9.33
N SER A 133 10.95 -19.25 8.76
CA SER A 133 11.64 -19.86 7.63
C SER A 133 11.64 -18.93 6.40
N LYS A 134 12.68 -19.03 5.56
CA LYS A 134 12.77 -18.22 4.33
C LYS A 134 11.60 -18.46 3.37
N LYS A 135 11.00 -19.65 3.39
CA LYS A 135 9.81 -19.99 2.58
C LYS A 135 8.58 -19.26 3.14
N SER A 136 8.41 -19.24 4.46
CA SER A 136 7.33 -18.51 5.13
C SER A 136 7.38 -17.00 4.84
N HIS A 137 8.58 -16.41 4.75
CA HIS A 137 8.73 -15.01 4.30
C HIS A 137 8.15 -14.79 2.89
N ILE A 138 8.37 -15.73 1.96
CA ILE A 138 7.77 -15.66 0.61
C ILE A 138 6.25 -15.77 0.69
N THR A 139 5.73 -16.69 1.51
CA THR A 139 4.28 -16.88 1.67
C THR A 139 3.59 -15.60 2.12
N LEU A 140 4.12 -14.90 3.12
CA LEU A 140 3.56 -13.63 3.58
C LEU A 140 3.70 -12.52 2.51
N ALA A 141 4.80 -12.50 1.77
CA ALA A 141 4.99 -11.57 0.66
C ALA A 141 3.96 -11.77 -0.47
N ILE A 142 3.63 -13.02 -0.80
CA ILE A 142 2.58 -13.35 -1.77
C ILE A 142 1.21 -12.86 -1.25
N CYS A 143 0.89 -13.13 0.01
CA CYS A 143 -0.37 -12.69 0.62
C CYS A 143 -0.50 -11.15 0.59
N TYR A 144 0.59 -10.43 0.84
CA TYR A 144 0.60 -8.98 0.77
C TYR A 144 0.42 -8.46 -0.65
N ALA A 145 1.19 -8.97 -1.61
CA ALA A 145 1.16 -8.52 -2.99
C ALA A 145 -0.17 -8.84 -3.71
N LEU A 146 -0.86 -9.89 -3.27
CA LEU A 146 -2.13 -10.35 -3.84
C LEU A 146 -3.33 -10.11 -2.93
N MET A 147 -3.22 -9.24 -1.93
CA MET A 147 -4.37 -8.90 -1.10
C MET A 147 -5.51 -8.33 -1.96
N SER A 148 -6.75 -8.56 -1.55
CA SER A 148 -7.95 -8.13 -2.29
C SER A 148 -7.94 -6.64 -2.64
N PHE A 149 -7.33 -5.80 -1.80
CA PHE A 149 -7.18 -4.38 -2.07
C PHE A 149 -6.35 -4.09 -3.32
N ILE A 150 -5.16 -4.70 -3.46
CA ILE A 150 -4.29 -4.51 -4.63
C ILE A 150 -4.97 -5.06 -5.88
N THR A 151 -5.61 -6.22 -5.77
CA THR A 151 -6.25 -6.86 -6.94
C THR A 151 -7.47 -6.07 -7.42
N ALA A 152 -8.33 -5.60 -6.50
CA ALA A 152 -9.51 -4.79 -6.82
C ALA A 152 -9.16 -3.38 -7.34
N GLN A 153 -8.01 -2.83 -6.95
CA GLN A 153 -7.54 -1.51 -7.40
C GLN A 153 -6.39 -1.58 -8.41
N SER A 154 -6.21 -2.73 -9.05
CA SER A 154 -5.11 -2.95 -9.99
C SER A 154 -5.18 -2.07 -11.24
N GLU A 155 -6.38 -1.58 -11.58
CA GLU A 155 -6.60 -0.55 -12.61
C GLU A 155 -6.05 0.83 -12.22
N LEU A 156 -5.88 1.10 -10.92
CA LEU A 156 -5.40 2.37 -10.36
C LEU A 156 -3.89 2.35 -10.17
N ILE A 157 -3.17 2.29 -11.30
CA ILE A 157 -1.72 2.13 -11.33
C ILE A 157 -0.94 3.16 -10.48
N MET A 158 -1.45 4.38 -10.35
CA MET A 158 -0.86 5.49 -9.58
C MET A 158 -0.77 5.20 -8.07
N TRP A 159 -1.61 4.31 -7.54
CA TRP A 159 -1.65 3.99 -6.12
C TRP A 159 -0.74 2.82 -5.74
N LEU A 160 -0.38 1.99 -6.73
CA LEU A 160 0.42 0.78 -6.49
C LEU A 160 1.81 1.08 -5.90
N ASP A 161 2.39 2.25 -6.17
CA ASP A 161 3.66 2.69 -5.57
C ASP A 161 3.60 2.75 -4.03
N ALA A 162 2.47 3.18 -3.47
CA ALA A 162 2.31 3.27 -2.02
C ALA A 162 2.43 1.90 -1.34
N TYR A 163 1.97 0.83 -2.01
CA TYR A 163 2.07 -0.53 -1.51
C TYR A 163 3.51 -1.06 -1.60
N VAL A 164 4.32 -0.57 -2.54
CA VAL A 164 5.75 -0.90 -2.58
C VAL A 164 6.47 -0.25 -1.40
N TYR A 165 6.17 1.01 -1.07
CA TYR A 165 6.90 1.73 -0.03
C TYR A 165 6.44 1.44 1.40
N LEU A 166 5.16 1.06 1.62
CA LEU A 166 4.63 0.84 2.96
C LEU A 166 5.48 -0.15 3.80
N PRO A 167 5.84 -1.36 3.33
CA PRO A 167 6.66 -2.28 4.13
C PRO A 167 8.04 -1.71 4.44
N LEU A 168 8.64 -0.93 3.53
CA LEU A 168 9.94 -0.29 3.74
C LEU A 168 9.87 0.86 4.75
N ILE A 169 8.77 1.61 4.79
CA ILE A 169 8.51 2.65 5.78
C ILE A 169 8.39 2.03 7.17
N ILE A 170 7.58 0.98 7.32
CA ILE A 170 7.41 0.26 8.59
C ILE A 170 8.75 -0.34 9.04
N TRP A 171 9.50 -0.96 8.11
CA TRP A 171 10.87 -1.41 8.40
C TRP A 171 11.80 -0.26 8.80
N GLY A 172 11.69 0.89 8.14
CA GLY A 172 12.45 2.09 8.42
C GLY A 172 12.21 2.61 9.84
N ILE A 173 10.96 2.60 10.29
CA ILE A 173 10.56 2.94 11.66
C ILE A 173 11.24 2.00 12.65
N ASP A 174 11.13 0.69 12.45
CA ASP A 174 11.75 -0.31 13.32
C ASP A 174 13.28 -0.11 13.38
N ARG A 175 13.91 0.23 12.26
CA ARG A 175 15.35 0.53 12.20
C ARG A 175 15.74 1.81 12.93
N ILE A 176 14.92 2.84 12.94
CA ILE A 176 15.16 4.02 13.77
C ILE A 176 15.04 3.66 15.23
N ILE A 177 13.98 2.94 15.60
CA ILE A 177 13.71 2.60 17.00
C ILE A 177 14.83 1.73 17.57
N GLN A 178 15.10 0.59 16.91
CA GLN A 178 16.04 -0.42 17.37
C GLN A 178 17.51 0.00 17.16
N LYS A 179 17.82 0.61 16.01
CA LYS A 179 19.22 0.81 15.56
C LYS A 179 19.62 2.28 15.40
N GLY A 180 18.70 3.23 15.55
CA GLY A 180 18.96 4.66 15.33
C GLY A 180 19.35 5.00 13.89
N LYS A 181 18.95 4.19 12.89
CA LYS A 181 19.38 4.35 11.49
C LYS A 181 18.24 4.93 10.62
N PRO A 182 18.24 6.24 10.32
CA PRO A 182 17.12 6.92 9.65
C PRO A 182 17.08 6.74 8.12
N LYS A 183 18.21 6.35 7.49
CA LYS A 183 18.37 6.33 6.04
C LYS A 183 17.24 5.59 5.28
N LEU A 184 16.81 4.44 5.78
CA LEU A 184 15.75 3.66 5.12
C LEU A 184 14.41 4.41 5.17
N LEU A 185 14.06 4.97 6.34
CA LEU A 185 12.82 5.72 6.50
C LEU A 185 12.82 6.98 5.62
N PHE A 186 13.93 7.73 5.63
CA PHE A 186 14.09 8.92 4.80
C PHE A 186 13.84 8.61 3.31
N ILE A 187 14.55 7.62 2.76
CA ILE A 187 14.43 7.26 1.35
C ILE A 187 13.03 6.76 1.04
N SER A 188 12.44 5.92 1.91
CA SER A 188 11.11 5.35 1.64
C SER A 188 10.02 6.41 1.68
N TYR A 189 10.06 7.36 2.63
CA TYR A 189 9.12 8.49 2.63
C TYR A 189 9.35 9.43 1.47
N PHE A 190 10.60 9.79 1.17
CA PHE A 190 10.91 10.67 0.05
C PHE A 190 10.34 10.08 -1.24
N MET A 191 10.62 8.80 -1.51
CA MET A 191 10.09 8.12 -2.69
C MET A 191 8.57 8.05 -2.67
N LEU A 192 7.93 7.74 -1.53
CA LEU A 192 6.47 7.71 -1.43
C LEU A 192 5.84 9.08 -1.73
N PHE A 193 6.33 10.13 -1.09
CA PHE A 193 5.82 11.49 -1.25
C PHE A 193 6.08 12.05 -2.64
N PHE A 194 7.20 11.67 -3.25
CA PHE A 194 7.52 12.04 -4.63
C PHE A 194 6.63 11.33 -5.65
N THR A 195 6.29 10.05 -5.40
CA THR A 195 5.60 9.19 -6.37
C THR A 195 4.08 9.17 -6.21
N SER A 196 3.58 9.34 -4.99
CA SER A 196 2.17 9.18 -4.64
C SER A 196 1.85 10.03 -3.40
N PHE A 197 1.89 11.36 -3.51
CA PHE A 197 1.70 12.25 -2.35
C PHE A 197 0.32 12.06 -1.69
N TYR A 198 -0.71 11.75 -2.48
CA TYR A 198 -2.08 11.53 -1.99
C TYR A 198 -2.15 10.37 -1.00
N LEU A 199 -1.69 9.16 -1.39
CA LEU A 199 -1.58 8.04 -0.46
C LEU A 199 -0.45 8.26 0.55
N GLY A 200 0.54 9.10 0.21
CA GLY A 200 1.59 9.55 1.11
C GLY A 200 1.04 10.16 2.40
N PHE A 201 0.01 11.00 2.31
CA PHE A 201 -0.69 11.52 3.49
C PHE A 201 -1.24 10.39 4.39
N MET A 202 -2.01 9.48 3.79
CA MET A 202 -2.62 8.34 4.51
C MET A 202 -1.55 7.44 5.15
N VAL A 203 -0.50 7.10 4.41
CA VAL A 203 0.62 6.29 4.91
C VAL A 203 1.35 7.04 6.01
N GLY A 204 1.53 8.36 5.88
CA GLY A 204 2.08 9.23 6.92
C GLY A 204 1.30 9.12 8.23
N VAL A 205 -0.03 9.26 8.18
CA VAL A 205 -0.90 9.09 9.35
C VAL A 205 -0.76 7.68 9.95
N PHE A 206 -0.90 6.63 9.13
CA PHE A 206 -0.78 5.24 9.60
C PHE A 206 0.59 4.96 10.23
N SER A 207 1.65 5.49 9.63
CA SER A 207 3.02 5.30 10.11
C SER A 207 3.28 5.98 11.46
N VAL A 208 2.65 7.13 11.75
CA VAL A 208 2.66 7.77 13.07
C VAL A 208 1.94 6.89 14.10
N LEU A 209 0.78 6.33 13.74
CA LEU A 209 0.05 5.42 14.62
C LEU A 209 0.87 4.16 14.93
N TYR A 210 1.51 3.57 13.91
CA TYR A 210 2.44 2.45 14.10
C TYR A 210 3.65 2.83 14.97
N PHE A 211 4.24 4.01 14.75
CA PHE A 211 5.32 4.52 15.57
C PHE A 211 4.90 4.64 17.04
N PHE A 212 3.68 5.11 17.33
CA PHE A 212 3.14 5.14 18.68
C PHE A 212 2.96 3.75 19.30
N VAL A 213 2.49 2.76 18.53
CA VAL A 213 2.44 1.37 19.01
C VAL A 213 3.84 0.90 19.43
N GLN A 214 4.86 1.12 18.61
CA GLN A 214 6.23 0.74 18.96
C GLN A 214 6.80 1.57 20.13
N LEU A 215 6.48 2.86 20.19
CA LEU A 215 6.89 3.77 21.25
C LEU A 215 6.34 3.30 22.61
N PHE A 216 5.04 3.00 22.68
CA PHE A 216 4.39 2.58 23.92
C PHE A 216 4.71 1.15 24.32
N ARG A 217 5.10 0.27 23.38
CA ARG A 217 5.60 -1.08 23.69
C ARG A 217 6.71 -1.03 24.72
N ASN A 218 7.73 -0.19 24.49
CA ASN A 218 8.81 0.08 25.45
C ASN A 218 9.11 1.60 25.55
N TRP A 219 8.27 2.31 26.30
CA TRP A 219 8.35 3.78 26.45
C TRP A 219 9.73 4.28 26.88
N GLN A 220 10.34 3.64 27.89
CA GLN A 220 11.57 4.15 28.49
C GLN A 220 12.74 4.14 27.50
N GLU A 221 12.83 3.08 26.70
CA GLU A 221 13.88 2.95 25.68
C GLU A 221 13.57 3.75 24.42
N ASN A 222 12.29 3.81 24.02
CA ASN A 222 11.90 4.32 22.70
C ASN A 222 11.62 5.83 22.69
N LYS A 223 11.37 6.49 23.82
CA LYS A 223 11.10 7.95 23.88
C LYS A 223 12.20 8.82 23.25
N LYS A 224 13.46 8.39 23.34
CA LYS A 224 14.60 9.08 22.69
C LYS A 224 14.54 9.04 21.15
N ARG A 225 13.63 8.26 20.57
CA ARG A 225 13.46 8.07 19.12
C ARG A 225 12.35 8.94 18.52
N ILE A 226 11.61 9.67 19.35
CA ILE A 226 10.58 10.64 18.92
C ILE A 226 11.20 11.67 17.98
N LEU A 227 12.22 12.39 18.44
CA LEU A 227 12.87 13.43 17.65
C LEU A 227 13.49 12.88 16.34
N PRO A 228 14.31 11.79 16.36
CA PRO A 228 14.81 11.18 15.12
C PRO A 228 13.72 10.78 14.11
N TYR A 229 12.60 10.23 14.57
CA TYR A 229 11.50 9.84 13.68
C TYR A 229 10.88 11.07 13.00
N PHE A 230 10.50 12.09 13.77
CA PHE A 230 9.87 13.29 13.21
C PHE A 230 10.84 14.09 12.34
N VAL A 231 12.09 14.28 12.76
CA VAL A 231 13.11 14.96 11.93
C VAL A 231 13.29 14.23 10.61
N THR A 232 13.39 12.90 10.62
CA THR A 232 13.53 12.12 9.38
C THR A 232 12.31 12.28 8.47
N SER A 233 11.11 12.26 9.04
CA SER A 233 9.84 12.39 8.31
C SER A 233 9.69 13.79 7.70
N PHE A 234 9.99 14.85 8.46
CA PHE A 234 9.93 16.23 7.99
C PHE A 234 11.00 16.53 6.93
N LEU A 235 12.22 16.02 7.08
CA LEU A 235 13.26 16.18 6.05
C LEU A 235 12.88 15.47 4.76
N ALA A 236 12.29 14.28 4.83
CA ALA A 236 11.82 13.55 3.64
C ALA A 236 10.65 14.26 2.96
N GLY A 237 9.67 14.75 3.74
CA GLY A 237 8.58 15.58 3.23
C GLY A 237 9.08 16.87 2.60
N GLY A 238 9.99 17.57 3.28
CA GLY A 238 10.63 18.80 2.79
C GLY A 238 11.39 18.59 1.48
N ALA A 239 12.16 17.50 1.36
CA ALA A 239 12.84 17.14 0.11
C ALA A 239 11.85 16.85 -1.04
N SER A 240 10.64 16.38 -0.73
CA SER A 240 9.59 16.06 -1.70
C SER A 240 8.75 17.29 -2.11
N MET A 241 8.99 18.46 -1.50
CA MET A 241 8.23 19.69 -1.79
C MET A 241 8.37 20.17 -3.23
N ILE A 242 9.41 19.76 -3.94
CA ILE A 242 9.54 20.05 -5.38
C ILE A 242 8.36 19.51 -6.20
N ILE A 243 7.73 18.41 -5.75
CA ILE A 243 6.54 17.81 -6.35
C ILE A 243 5.26 18.22 -5.60
N ILE A 244 5.29 18.22 -4.27
CA ILE A 244 4.10 18.49 -3.45
C ILE A 244 3.65 19.95 -3.55
N LEU A 245 4.59 20.92 -3.58
CA LEU A 245 4.23 22.33 -3.54
C LEU A 245 3.44 22.77 -4.79
N PRO A 246 3.86 22.45 -6.03
CA PRO A 246 3.06 22.76 -7.21
C PRO A 246 1.66 22.14 -7.15
N ALA A 247 1.54 20.90 -6.68
CA ALA A 247 0.26 20.20 -6.54
C ALA A 247 -0.67 20.90 -5.54
N LEU A 248 -0.14 21.30 -4.37
CA LEU A 248 -0.91 22.01 -3.36
C LEU A 248 -1.40 23.39 -3.83
N LEU A 249 -0.58 24.12 -4.59
CA LEU A 249 -0.96 25.42 -5.14
C LEU A 249 -2.06 25.27 -6.19
N ASP A 250 -1.94 24.27 -7.05
CA ASP A 250 -2.91 23.92 -8.10
C ASP A 250 -4.27 23.49 -7.49
N LEU A 251 -4.25 22.61 -6.49
CA LEU A 251 -5.46 22.20 -5.76
C LEU A 251 -6.16 23.38 -5.08
N ARG A 252 -5.40 24.29 -4.46
CA ARG A 252 -5.97 25.49 -3.82
C ARG A 252 -6.65 26.42 -4.83
N SER A 253 -6.13 26.53 -6.05
CA SER A 253 -6.77 27.34 -7.09
C SER A 253 -8.06 26.73 -7.64
N ASN A 254 -8.26 25.42 -7.48
CA ASN A 254 -9.45 24.72 -7.98
C ASN A 254 -10.65 24.75 -7.03
N GLY A 255 -10.50 25.32 -5.83
CA GLY A 255 -11.63 25.70 -4.96
C GLY A 255 -12.45 24.54 -4.37
N GLU A 256 -11.88 23.35 -4.20
CA GLU A 256 -12.59 22.23 -3.57
C GLU A 256 -12.95 22.55 -2.11
N GLU A 257 -14.24 22.49 -1.78
CA GLU A 257 -14.74 22.66 -0.42
C GLU A 257 -14.58 21.37 0.40
N LEU A 258 -14.41 21.54 1.72
CA LEU A 258 -14.40 20.42 2.66
C LEU A 258 -15.81 19.80 2.73
N THR A 259 -15.86 18.47 2.84
CA THR A 259 -17.15 17.77 2.92
C THR A 259 -17.79 17.98 4.29
N GLN A 260 -19.04 18.44 4.30
CA GLN A 260 -19.82 18.53 5.54
C GLN A 260 -20.18 17.16 6.09
N ILE A 261 -20.01 16.97 7.39
CA ILE A 261 -20.37 15.74 8.09
C ILE A 261 -21.87 15.77 8.37
N THR A 262 -22.64 15.12 7.52
CA THR A 262 -24.11 15.03 7.66
C THR A 262 -24.55 13.79 8.44
N ASN A 263 -23.80 12.69 8.32
CA ASN A 263 -24.08 11.42 8.97
C ASN A 263 -22.89 10.97 9.84
N LEU A 264 -23.17 10.28 10.94
CA LEU A 264 -22.12 9.69 11.80
C LEU A 264 -21.63 8.35 11.25
N LYS A 265 -22.56 7.51 10.76
CA LYS A 265 -22.30 6.15 10.29
C LYS A 265 -22.15 6.13 8.76
N THR A 266 -21.22 5.33 8.24
CA THR A 266 -21.10 5.08 6.81
C THR A 266 -22.24 4.17 6.33
N ASP A 267 -23.09 4.67 5.44
CA ASP A 267 -24.35 4.02 5.03
C ASP A 267 -24.15 2.60 4.46
N ALA A 268 -23.06 2.37 3.75
CA ALA A 268 -22.76 1.09 3.11
C ALA A 268 -22.30 -0.02 4.06
N THR A 269 -22.01 0.29 5.33
CA THR A 269 -21.35 -0.66 6.26
C THR A 269 -22.34 -1.31 7.26
N GLY A 270 -22.50 -2.62 7.13
CA GLY A 270 -23.20 -3.52 8.04
C GLY A 270 -22.27 -4.17 9.07
N PRO A 271 -22.79 -4.63 10.23
CA PRO A 271 -21.98 -5.14 11.34
C PRO A 271 -21.22 -6.45 11.03
N LEU A 272 -21.70 -7.25 10.07
CA LEU A 272 -21.09 -8.52 9.66
C LEU A 272 -20.26 -8.41 8.38
N ASP A 273 -20.24 -7.24 7.74
CA ASP A 273 -19.59 -7.05 6.44
C ASP A 273 -18.09 -7.36 6.49
N PHE A 274 -17.45 -7.08 7.62
CA PHE A 274 -16.06 -7.43 7.86
C PHE A 274 -15.81 -8.95 7.81
N PHE A 275 -16.68 -9.73 8.44
CA PHE A 275 -16.56 -11.19 8.45
C PHE A 275 -16.81 -11.74 7.05
N ILE A 276 -17.89 -11.29 6.40
CA ILE A 276 -18.27 -11.73 5.05
C ILE A 276 -17.18 -11.36 4.03
N LYS A 277 -16.53 -10.20 4.15
CA LYS A 277 -15.42 -9.80 3.28
C LYS A 277 -14.16 -10.65 3.38
N ASN A 278 -14.06 -11.51 4.39
CA ASN A 278 -12.99 -12.49 4.47
C ASN A 278 -13.34 -13.85 3.84
N MET A 279 -14.58 -14.01 3.35
CA MET A 279 -15.03 -15.22 2.64
C MET A 279 -14.62 -15.20 1.17
N ILE A 280 -14.43 -16.40 0.61
CA ILE A 280 -13.98 -16.59 -0.77
C ILE A 280 -15.07 -16.10 -1.74
N GLY A 281 -14.69 -15.31 -2.74
CA GLY A 281 -15.57 -14.87 -3.82
C GLY A 281 -16.46 -13.66 -3.49
N VAL A 282 -16.32 -13.06 -2.31
CA VAL A 282 -17.11 -11.88 -1.93
C VAL A 282 -16.55 -10.62 -2.59
N TYR A 283 -17.33 -10.09 -3.54
CA TYR A 283 -17.11 -8.84 -4.23
C TYR A 283 -18.44 -8.08 -4.30
N ASP A 284 -18.42 -6.76 -4.11
CA ASP A 284 -19.63 -5.94 -4.28
C ASP A 284 -19.42 -4.97 -5.44
N THR A 285 -18.67 -3.88 -5.22
CA THR A 285 -18.39 -2.89 -6.25
C THR A 285 -17.19 -2.03 -5.88
N THR A 286 -16.59 -1.35 -6.85
CA THR A 286 -15.62 -0.26 -6.63
C THR A 286 -16.29 1.13 -6.59
N LYS A 287 -17.59 1.20 -6.90
CA LYS A 287 -18.41 2.43 -6.94
C LYS A 287 -18.94 2.81 -5.55
N TYR A 288 -19.99 3.62 -5.51
CA TYR A 288 -20.74 3.93 -4.29
C TYR A 288 -21.39 2.68 -3.70
N GLY A 289 -21.49 2.61 -2.38
CA GLY A 289 -21.98 1.42 -1.68
C GLY A 289 -20.92 0.33 -1.49
N SER A 290 -19.67 0.53 -1.93
CA SER A 290 -18.58 -0.42 -1.69
C SER A 290 -18.23 -0.48 -0.20
N ILE A 291 -17.96 -1.66 0.31
CA ILE A 291 -17.33 -1.90 1.62
C ILE A 291 -15.83 -2.23 1.43
N PRO A 292 -14.97 -2.05 2.46
CA PRO A 292 -13.52 -2.08 2.28
C PRO A 292 -12.99 -3.47 1.85
N PHE A 293 -12.07 -3.48 0.89
CA PHE A 293 -11.36 -4.70 0.45
C PHE A 293 -10.24 -5.04 1.43
N ILE A 294 -10.40 -6.14 2.18
CA ILE A 294 -9.54 -6.50 3.33
C ILE A 294 -9.08 -7.96 3.34
N TYR A 295 -9.55 -8.78 2.40
CA TYR A 295 -9.14 -10.18 2.32
C TYR A 295 -7.65 -10.30 1.98
N ILE A 296 -6.95 -11.15 2.73
CA ILE A 296 -5.50 -11.38 2.64
C ILE A 296 -5.15 -12.88 2.53
N GLY A 297 -6.15 -13.76 2.42
CA GLY A 297 -5.99 -15.21 2.48
C GLY A 297 -6.22 -15.79 3.88
N LEU A 298 -6.62 -17.07 3.94
CA LEU A 298 -6.96 -17.76 5.19
C LEU A 298 -5.74 -18.03 6.08
N LEU A 299 -4.58 -18.30 5.48
CA LEU A 299 -3.36 -18.61 6.23
C LEU A 299 -2.89 -17.46 7.12
N PRO A 300 -2.68 -16.22 6.61
CA PRO A 300 -2.32 -15.11 7.49
C PRO A 300 -3.44 -14.76 8.48
N LEU A 301 -4.72 -14.97 8.12
CA LEU A 301 -5.83 -14.77 9.05
C LEU A 301 -5.76 -15.75 10.25
N ALA A 302 -5.49 -17.03 10.00
CA ALA A 302 -5.32 -18.02 11.06
C ALA A 302 -4.15 -17.68 12.00
N PHE A 303 -3.00 -17.25 11.45
CA PHE A 303 -1.86 -16.82 12.26
C PHE A 303 -2.10 -15.49 13.00
N PHE A 304 -2.93 -14.61 12.45
CA PHE A 304 -3.39 -13.40 13.13
C PHE A 304 -4.26 -13.73 14.34
N VAL A 305 -5.21 -14.66 14.21
CA VAL A 305 -6.02 -15.13 15.36
C VAL A 305 -5.11 -15.81 16.38
N PHE A 306 -4.18 -16.65 15.92
CA PHE A 306 -3.19 -17.31 16.76
C PHE A 306 -2.33 -16.31 17.57
N TYR A 307 -1.92 -15.19 16.98
CA TYR A 307 -1.18 -14.11 17.66
C TYR A 307 -1.91 -13.63 18.93
N PHE A 308 -3.25 -13.49 18.88
CA PHE A 308 -4.03 -13.04 20.04
C PHE A 308 -4.30 -14.14 21.07
N ILE A 309 -4.26 -15.42 20.70
CA ILE A 309 -4.51 -16.54 21.61
C ILE A 309 -3.25 -16.94 22.39
N ILE A 310 -2.07 -16.82 21.78
CA ILE A 310 -0.82 -17.35 22.34
C ILE A 310 -0.36 -16.60 23.59
N LYS A 311 0.14 -17.27 24.65
CA LYS A 311 0.50 -16.60 25.92
C LYS A 311 1.90 -15.98 25.88
N GLU A 312 2.72 -16.44 24.95
CA GLU A 312 4.11 -16.07 24.72
C GLU A 312 4.26 -14.61 24.24
N ILE A 313 3.18 -14.01 23.74
CA ILE A 313 3.13 -12.61 23.34
C ILE A 313 2.52 -11.79 24.49
N PRO A 314 3.24 -10.78 25.02
CA PRO A 314 2.77 -9.99 26.15
C PRO A 314 1.41 -9.33 25.88
N TRP A 315 0.53 -9.32 26.88
CA TRP A 315 -0.80 -8.71 26.78
C TRP A 315 -0.75 -7.24 26.34
N LYS A 316 0.23 -6.49 26.84
CA LYS A 316 0.45 -5.09 26.47
C LYS A 316 0.63 -4.91 24.96
N GLU A 317 1.38 -5.80 24.31
CA GLU A 317 1.60 -5.74 22.85
C GLU A 317 0.31 -6.04 22.10
N LYS A 318 -0.45 -7.06 22.54
CA LYS A 318 -1.76 -7.37 21.98
C LYS A 318 -2.73 -6.20 22.09
N LEU A 319 -2.79 -5.56 23.27
CA LEU A 319 -3.68 -4.41 23.50
C LEU A 319 -3.33 -3.24 22.57
N LEU A 320 -2.05 -2.89 22.41
CA LEU A 320 -1.63 -1.79 21.54
C LEU A 320 -2.01 -2.03 20.08
N TYR A 321 -1.80 -3.24 19.57
CA TYR A 321 -2.21 -3.57 18.20
C TYR A 321 -3.73 -3.75 18.05
N ALA A 322 -4.43 -4.24 19.08
CA ALA A 322 -5.89 -4.28 19.09
C ALA A 322 -6.50 -2.88 19.01
N LEU A 323 -5.92 -1.89 19.70
CA LEU A 323 -6.33 -0.49 19.61
C LEU A 323 -6.10 0.09 18.21
N LEU A 324 -4.94 -0.21 17.59
CA LEU A 324 -4.68 0.19 16.20
C LEU A 324 -5.70 -0.41 15.23
N ILE A 325 -6.00 -1.70 15.38
CA ILE A 325 -6.99 -2.39 14.56
C ILE A 325 -8.39 -1.82 14.79
N ALA A 326 -8.78 -1.58 16.04
CA ALA A 326 -10.07 -0.99 16.38
C ALA A 326 -10.23 0.41 15.78
N LEU A 327 -9.17 1.22 15.76
CA LEU A 327 -9.16 2.53 15.10
C LEU A 327 -9.35 2.41 13.59
N LEU A 328 -8.64 1.47 12.93
CA LEU A 328 -8.77 1.24 11.49
C LEU A 328 -10.17 0.71 11.13
N LEU A 329 -10.70 -0.23 11.91
CA LEU A 329 -12.06 -0.76 11.74
C LEU A 329 -13.10 0.33 11.98
N GLY A 330 -13.00 1.07 13.08
CA GLY A 330 -13.88 2.19 13.38
C GLY A 330 -13.87 3.24 12.26
N SER A 331 -12.73 3.44 11.61
CA SER A 331 -12.63 4.36 10.47
C SER A 331 -13.52 3.98 9.29
N PHE A 332 -13.78 2.69 9.08
CA PHE A 332 -14.70 2.24 8.04
C PHE A 332 -16.16 2.55 8.37
N TYR A 333 -16.54 2.48 9.65
CA TYR A 333 -17.91 2.65 10.11
C TYR A 333 -18.29 4.10 10.43
N PHE A 334 -17.33 4.94 10.81
CA PHE A 334 -17.57 6.34 11.19
C PHE A 334 -17.15 7.31 10.08
N VAL A 335 -18.10 8.08 9.56
CA VAL A 335 -17.88 9.08 8.50
C VAL A 335 -16.79 10.10 8.86
N PRO A 336 -16.73 10.68 10.08
CA PRO A 336 -15.67 11.63 10.43
C PRO A 336 -14.27 11.04 10.32
N LEU A 337 -14.10 9.79 10.76
CA LEU A 337 -12.83 9.09 10.67
C LEU A 337 -12.52 8.73 9.20
N ASN A 338 -13.51 8.27 8.44
CA ASN A 338 -13.33 8.00 7.02
C ASN A 338 -12.88 9.24 6.26
N LEU A 339 -13.52 10.38 6.50
CA LEU A 339 -13.17 11.67 5.89
C LEU A 339 -11.77 12.13 6.32
N PHE A 340 -11.39 11.92 7.59
CA PHE A 340 -10.05 12.27 8.07
C PHE A 340 -8.95 11.60 7.25
N TRP A 341 -9.09 10.30 6.93
CA TRP A 341 -8.13 9.61 6.05
C TRP A 341 -8.05 10.22 4.66
N HIS A 342 -9.14 10.80 4.16
CA HIS A 342 -9.20 11.47 2.86
C HIS A 342 -8.94 12.98 2.95
N GLY A 343 -8.40 13.49 4.06
CA GLY A 343 -8.08 14.91 4.21
C GLY A 343 -9.33 15.80 4.29
N MET A 344 -10.43 15.27 4.81
CA MET A 344 -11.75 15.92 4.93
C MET A 344 -12.48 16.17 3.61
N HIS A 345 -12.08 15.47 2.55
CA HIS A 345 -12.80 15.42 1.28
C HIS A 345 -13.36 14.02 1.03
N ALA A 346 -14.66 13.91 0.75
CA ALA A 346 -15.27 12.64 0.39
C ALA A 346 -14.67 12.11 -0.93
N PRO A 347 -14.20 10.85 -0.97
CA PRO A 347 -13.68 10.28 -2.20
C PRO A 347 -14.81 10.02 -3.21
N ASN A 348 -14.54 10.33 -4.47
CA ASN A 348 -15.34 9.83 -5.59
C ASN A 348 -14.95 8.38 -5.87
N MET A 349 -15.87 7.45 -5.54
CA MET A 349 -15.65 5.99 -5.63
C MET A 349 -14.43 5.51 -4.83
N PHE A 350 -14.21 4.19 -4.75
CA PHE A 350 -13.14 3.59 -3.96
C PHE A 350 -13.11 4.13 -2.52
N LEU A 351 -14.24 3.99 -1.82
CA LEU A 351 -14.57 4.79 -0.62
C LEU A 351 -13.61 4.62 0.58
N PHE A 352 -12.78 3.58 0.56
CA PHE A 352 -11.88 3.22 1.65
C PHE A 352 -10.44 3.04 1.16
N ARG A 353 -9.85 4.11 0.58
CA ARG A 353 -8.51 4.08 -0.04
C ARG A 353 -7.36 3.70 0.90
N TYR A 354 -7.62 3.63 2.22
CA TYR A 354 -6.68 3.25 3.27
C TYR A 354 -6.88 1.81 3.80
N ALA A 355 -7.83 1.03 3.27
CA ALA A 355 -8.17 -0.29 3.81
C ALA A 355 -6.98 -1.29 3.82
N PHE A 356 -6.00 -1.07 2.94
CA PHE A 356 -4.76 -1.83 2.92
C PHE A 356 -3.93 -1.73 4.20
N PHE A 357 -4.08 -0.69 5.02
CA PHE A 357 -3.38 -0.60 6.32
C PHE A 357 -3.82 -1.70 7.28
N LEU A 358 -5.12 -2.02 7.28
CA LEU A 358 -5.63 -3.12 8.09
C LEU A 358 -5.09 -4.45 7.56
N SER A 359 -5.17 -4.67 6.24
CA SER A 359 -4.61 -5.86 5.58
C SER A 359 -3.12 -6.06 5.91
N PHE A 360 -2.32 -5.00 5.77
CA PHE A 360 -0.90 -5.02 6.13
C PHE A 360 -0.67 -5.35 7.61
N THR A 361 -1.43 -4.72 8.50
CA THR A 361 -1.31 -4.94 9.95
C THR A 361 -1.63 -6.38 10.32
N ILE A 362 -2.68 -6.97 9.73
CA ILE A 362 -3.04 -8.37 9.96
C ILE A 362 -1.93 -9.30 9.45
N ILE A 363 -1.39 -9.09 8.24
CA ILE A 363 -0.28 -9.90 7.71
C ILE A 363 0.98 -9.75 8.58
N MET A 364 1.27 -8.55 9.08
CA MET A 364 2.38 -8.31 9.99
C MET A 364 2.22 -9.10 11.30
N LEU A 365 1.04 -9.03 11.91
CA LEU A 365 0.73 -9.76 13.14
C LEU A 365 0.73 -11.28 12.91
N ALA A 366 0.31 -11.74 11.73
CA ALA A 366 0.46 -13.12 11.30
C ALA A 366 1.93 -13.55 11.29
N GLY A 367 2.84 -12.69 10.83
CA GLY A 367 4.29 -12.94 10.89
C GLY A 367 4.80 -13.12 12.32
N PHE A 368 4.40 -12.25 13.24
CA PHE A 368 4.75 -12.38 14.66
C PHE A 368 4.12 -13.61 15.33
N GLY A 369 2.87 -13.94 14.96
CA GLY A 369 2.19 -15.15 15.43
C GLY A 369 2.90 -16.42 14.95
N TRP A 370 3.27 -16.47 13.66
CA TRP A 370 3.99 -17.60 13.06
C TRP A 370 5.35 -17.83 13.72
N GLU A 371 6.06 -16.77 14.12
CA GLU A 371 7.33 -16.89 14.85
C GLU A 371 7.20 -17.64 16.19
N LYS A 372 6.02 -17.59 16.84
CA LYS A 372 5.79 -18.27 18.12
C LYS A 372 5.25 -19.70 17.98
N LEU A 373 5.00 -20.17 16.76
CA LEU A 373 4.54 -21.52 16.52
C LEU A 373 5.63 -22.54 16.88
N ASN A 374 5.28 -23.51 17.73
CA ASN A 374 6.12 -24.62 18.12
C ASN A 374 5.27 -25.89 18.33
N PRO A 375 5.88 -27.08 18.41
CA PRO A 375 5.13 -28.34 18.56
C PRO A 375 4.21 -28.38 19.80
N ALA A 376 4.52 -27.62 20.85
CA ALA A 376 3.72 -27.59 22.08
C ALA A 376 2.42 -26.77 21.92
N ASN A 377 2.37 -25.82 20.99
CA ASN A 377 1.23 -24.94 20.77
C ASN A 377 0.58 -25.07 19.38
N GLU A 378 1.06 -25.97 18.51
CA GLU A 378 0.52 -26.21 17.17
C GLU A 378 -0.98 -26.55 17.16
N LYS A 379 -1.46 -27.31 18.16
CA LYS A 379 -2.90 -27.60 18.32
C LYS A 379 -3.75 -26.32 18.48
N ARG A 380 -3.18 -25.24 19.02
CA ARG A 380 -3.89 -23.94 19.15
C ARG A 380 -4.05 -23.23 17.81
N LEU A 381 -3.16 -23.48 16.85
CA LEU A 381 -3.31 -22.98 15.48
C LEU A 381 -4.50 -23.65 14.78
N LEU A 382 -4.73 -24.95 15.01
CA LEU A 382 -5.89 -25.65 14.45
C LEU A 382 -7.22 -25.04 14.92
N PHE A 383 -7.30 -24.62 16.19
CA PHE A 383 -8.47 -23.88 16.69
C PHE A 383 -8.66 -22.52 16.00
N SER A 384 -7.59 -21.91 15.49
CA SER A 384 -7.68 -20.64 14.74
C SER A 384 -8.26 -20.80 13.33
N PHE A 385 -8.40 -22.02 12.80
CA PHE A 385 -9.10 -22.30 11.54
C PHE A 385 -10.60 -22.59 11.71
N VAL A 386 -11.07 -22.75 12.97
CA VAL A 386 -12.47 -23.08 13.29
C VAL A 386 -13.31 -21.82 13.52
N PHE A 387 -12.68 -20.65 13.61
CA PHE A 387 -13.29 -19.32 13.63
C PHE A 387 -13.03 -18.62 12.31
#